data_AF-A0A7L5Z7L6-F1
#
_entry.id   AF-A0A7L5Z7L6-F1
#
_cell.length_a   1.000
_cell.length_b   1.000
_cell.length_c   1.000
_cell.angle_alpha   90.00
_cell.angle_beta   90.00
_cell.angle_gamma   90.00
#
_symmetry.space_group_name_H-M   'P 1'
#
loop_
_entity.id
_entity.type
_entity.pdbx_description
1 polymer ?
#
loop_
_entity_poly.entity_id
_entity_poly.type
_entity_poly.pdbx_seq_one_letter_code
_entity_poly.pdbx_strand_id
1 'polypeptide(L)' 'MSDKPKPITDLVRQGWEISGYSVCDLGGSAYCHSVMLTRGELHKVVVIRKKIIGGGIVIEELDV' A
#
# COMPACT_ATOMS: atom_id res chain seq x y z
N MET A 1 -20.03 -5.05 -8.35
CA MET A 1 -18.65 -5.33 -7.87
C MET A 1 -18.10 -4.02 -7.32
N SER A 2 -17.43 -4.03 -6.17
CA SER A 2 -16.99 -2.78 -5.52
C SER A 2 -15.92 -2.08 -6.37
N ASP A 3 -16.17 -0.85 -6.84
CA ASP A 3 -15.23 0.05 -7.56
C ASP A 3 -14.09 0.57 -6.66
N LYS A 4 -13.70 -0.20 -5.64
CA LYS A 4 -12.63 0.20 -4.71
C LYS A 4 -11.29 -0.20 -5.33
N PRO A 5 -10.32 0.73 -5.42
CA PRO A 5 -9.00 0.43 -5.94
C PRO A 5 -8.35 -0.70 -5.13
N LYS A 6 -7.73 -1.67 -5.82
CA LYS A 6 -7.06 -2.84 -5.24
C LYS A 6 -5.57 -2.85 -5.59
N PRO A 7 -4.81 -1.81 -5.20
CA PRO A 7 -3.46 -1.56 -5.71
C PRO A 7 -2.52 -2.76 -5.52
N ILE A 8 -2.58 -3.40 -4.34
CA ILE A 8 -1.74 -4.57 -4.06
C ILE A 8 -2.15 -5.78 -4.90
N THR A 9 -3.45 -6.06 -5.04
CA THR A 9 -3.93 -7.19 -5.84
C THR A 9 -3.55 -7.02 -7.32
N ASP A 10 -3.66 -5.79 -7.84
CA ASP A 10 -3.34 -5.51 -9.22
C ASP A 10 -1.83 -5.59 -9.48
N LEU A 11 -0.98 -5.16 -8.53
CA LEU A 11 0.47 -5.33 -8.61
C LEU A 11 0.89 -6.80 -8.52
N VAL A 12 0.29 -7.58 -7.61
CA VAL A 12 0.55 -9.02 -7.51
C VAL A 12 0.21 -9.74 -8.82
N ARG A 13 -0.91 -9.36 -9.48
CA ARG A 13 -1.26 -9.89 -10.80
C ARG A 13 -0.26 -9.54 -11.91
N GLN A 14 0.50 -8.46 -11.73
CA GLN A 14 1.56 -8.02 -12.65
C GLN A 14 2.94 -8.64 -12.32
N GLY A 15 2.98 -9.62 -11.41
CA GLY A 15 4.20 -10.34 -11.04
C GLY A 15 5.04 -9.67 -9.97
N TRP A 16 4.48 -8.70 -9.23
CA TRP A 16 5.14 -8.20 -8.02
C TRP A 16 4.91 -9.15 -6.84
N GLU A 17 5.94 -9.36 -6.05
CA GLU A 17 5.92 -10.17 -4.83
C GLU A 17 5.95 -9.27 -3.60
N ILE A 18 5.17 -9.60 -2.57
CA ILE A 18 5.21 -8.86 -1.30
C ILE A 18 6.45 -9.32 -0.53
N SER A 19 7.39 -8.42 -0.31
CA SER A 19 8.65 -8.68 0.41
C SER A 19 8.67 -8.07 1.82
N GLY A 20 7.75 -7.17 2.13
CA GLY A 20 7.65 -6.59 3.47
C GLY A 20 6.32 -5.91 3.73
N TYR A 21 5.97 -5.83 5.02
CA TYR A 21 4.80 -5.11 5.48
C TYR A 21 5.10 -4.41 6.80
N SER A 22 4.75 -3.13 6.89
CA SER A 22 4.86 -2.34 8.12
C SER A 22 3.64 -1.46 8.32
N VAL A 23 3.40 -1.07 9.57
CA VAL A 23 2.29 -0.21 9.96
C VAL A 23 2.82 0.88 10.89
N CYS A 24 2.42 2.11 10.64
CA CYS A 24 2.50 3.17 11.63
C CYS A 24 1.15 3.29 12.36
N ASP A 25 1.23 3.10 13.67
CA ASP A 25 0.14 3.31 14.62
C ASP A 25 0.15 4.75 15.14
N LEU A 26 -1.05 5.31 15.34
CA LEU A 26 -1.25 6.52 16.14
C LEU A 26 -2.35 6.27 17.17
N GLY A 27 -1.97 6.03 18.42
CA GLY A 27 -2.90 5.88 19.55
C GLY A 27 -3.67 4.55 19.57
N GLY A 28 -3.05 3.46 19.14
CA GLY A 28 -3.66 2.12 19.06
C GLY A 28 -4.48 1.88 17.79
N SER A 29 -4.41 2.81 16.84
CA SER A 29 -5.05 2.70 15.53
C SER A 29 -4.01 2.75 14.42
N ALA A 30 -3.99 1.72 13.57
CA ALA A 30 -3.22 1.72 12.33
C ALA A 30 -3.67 2.90 11.45
N TYR A 31 -2.77 3.85 11.25
CA TYR A 31 -3.04 5.07 10.48
C TYR A 31 -2.45 4.99 9.07
N CYS A 32 -1.30 4.31 8.92
CA CYS A 32 -0.58 4.17 7.66
C CYS A 32 -0.03 2.75 7.53
N HIS A 33 -0.25 2.14 6.36
CA HIS A 33 0.22 0.81 6.00
C HIS A 33 1.21 0.94 4.85
N SER A 34 2.38 0.31 4.96
CA SER A 34 3.37 0.29 3.90
C SER A 34 3.64 -1.15 3.50
N VAL A 35 3.53 -1.44 2.20
CA VAL A 35 3.80 -2.76 1.62
C VAL A 35 5.00 -2.61 0.69
N MET A 36 6.08 -3.32 1.00
CA MET A 36 7.23 -3.41 0.11
C MET A 36 6.99 -4.54 -0.89
N LEU A 37 7.19 -4.24 -2.16
CA LEU A 37 7.00 -5.14 -3.28
C LEU A 37 8.30 -5.24 -4.06
N THR A 38 8.59 -6.44 -4.55
CA THR A 38 9.77 -6.76 -5.36
C THR A 38 9.36 -7.42 -6.67
N ARG A 39 10.06 -7.13 -7.75
CA ARG A 39 9.92 -7.84 -9.03
C ARG A 39 11.28 -7.92 -9.72
N GLY A 40 11.98 -9.04 -9.53
CA GLY A 40 13.39 -9.13 -9.90
C GLY A 40 14.22 -8.14 -9.07
N GLU A 41 14.96 -7.26 -9.74
CA GLU A 41 15.78 -6.22 -9.10
C GLU A 41 15.01 -4.91 -8.83
N LEU A 42 13.72 -4.84 -9.20
CA LEU A 42 12.90 -3.65 -8.97
C LEU A 42 12.24 -3.70 -7.60
N HIS A 43 12.27 -2.56 -6.90
CA HIS A 43 11.61 -2.36 -5.61
C HIS A 43 10.56 -1.25 -5.70
N LYS A 44 9.45 -1.45 -4.98
CA LYS A 44 8.39 -0.45 -4.83
C LYS A 44 7.81 -0.52 -3.43
N VAL A 45 7.37 0.62 -2.91
CA VAL A 45 6.56 0.72 -1.71
C VAL A 45 5.19 1.26 -2.07
N VAL A 46 4.14 0.55 -1.63
CA VAL A 46 2.76 1.04 -1.69
C VAL A 46 2.34 1.45 -0.28
N VAL A 47 1.99 2.72 -0.12
CA VAL A 47 1.53 3.30 1.12
C VAL A 47 0.02 3.49 1.06
N ILE A 48 -0.70 2.95 2.04
CA ILE A 48 -2.16 3.07 2.19
C ILE A 48 -2.43 3.72 3.54
N ARG A 49 -3.04 4.91 3.53
CA ARG A 49 -3.39 5.64 4.76
C ARG A 49 -4.79 6.21 4.70
N LYS A 50 -5.39 6.48 5.86
CA LYS A 50 -6.65 7.24 5.91
C LYS A 50 -6.39 8.71 5.56
N LYS A 51 -7.36 9.35 4.92
CA LYS A 51 -7.33 10.81 4.73
C LYS A 51 -7.45 11.51 6.09
N ILE A 52 -6.65 12.55 6.31
CA ILE A 52 -6.71 13.39 7.51
C ILE A 52 -7.95 14.30 7.46
N ILE A 53 -8.35 14.72 6.25
CA ILE A 53 -9.53 15.56 6.00
C ILE A 53 -10.40 14.89 4.94
N GLY A 54 -11.69 14.74 5.26
CA GLY A 54 -12.66 14.02 4.42
C GLY A 54 -12.58 12.49 4.58
N GLY A 55 -13.65 11.80 4.20
CA GLY A 55 -13.68 10.34 4.20
C GLY A 55 -12.83 9.73 3.07
N GLY A 56 -12.17 8.61 3.35
CA GLY A 56 -11.51 7.79 2.33
C GLY A 56 -10.09 7.38 2.67
N ILE A 57 -9.46 6.72 1.70
CA ILE A 57 -8.05 6.29 1.75
C ILE A 57 -7.22 7.07 0.74
N VAL A 58 -5.95 7.21 1.03
CA VAL A 58 -4.91 7.67 0.10
C VAL A 58 -4.01 6.48 -0.19
N ILE A 59 -3.69 6.29 -1.46
CA ILE A 59 -2.72 5.31 -1.94
C ILE A 59 -1.59 6.09 -2.61
N GLU A 60 -0.36 5.87 -2.17
CA GLU A 60 0.85 6.45 -2.73
C GLU A 60 1.78 5.30 -3.15
N GLU A 61 2.34 5.35 -4.35
CA GLU A 61 3.34 4.39 -4.83
C GLU A 61 4.70 5.08 -4.95
N LEU A 62 5.75 4.43 -4.47
CA LEU A 62 7.11 4.94 -4.47
C LEU A 62 8.04 3.88 -5.05
N ASP A 63 8.75 4.19 -6.15
CA ASP A 63 9.82 3.34 -6.65
C ASP A 63 11.08 3.57 -5.81
N VAL A 64 11.81 2.50 -5.47
CA VAL A 64 12.98 2.50 -4.56
C VAL A 64 14.18 1.87 -5.24
#